data_AF-A0A3N2NNL6-F1
#
_entry.id   AF-A0A3N2NNL6-F1
#
_cell.length_a   1.000
_cell.length_b   1.000
_cell.length_c   1.000
_cell.angle_alpha   90.00
_cell.angle_beta   90.00
_cell.angle_gamma   90.00
#
_symmetry.space_group_name_H-M   'P 1'
#
loop_
_entity.id
_entity.type
_entity.pdbx_description
1 polymer ?
#
loop_
_entity_poly.entity_id
_entity_poly.type
_entity_poly.pdbx_seq_one_letter_code
_entity_poly.pdbx_strand_id
1 'polypeptide(L)'
;MENLTTKRRWLLIGLLLIEAMIMFWVVPKANADEIEMSISLTISLSLALMISLVVLIKWNQCNRKTVIPAFIVCVAIYLQILYCSVFYKWGVYVCMTLPIFQLILGYAIFRYSNDIISLFIGCSNLMFSAIWANQYQGFLWFNNKSSDLETIAVASLCAFGGAVIVFAISAIMIMKLNP
;
A
#
# COMPACT_ATOMS: atom_id res chain seq x y z
N MET A 1 23.62 -18.66 -1.49
CA MET A 1 22.21 -18.45 -1.11
C MET A 1 22.17 -18.35 0.41
N GLU A 2 21.93 -17.15 0.94
CA GLU A 2 21.94 -16.90 2.38
C GLU A 2 20.67 -17.53 3.00
N ASN A 3 20.84 -18.42 3.97
CA ASN A 3 19.72 -19.03 4.68
C ASN A 3 18.97 -17.90 5.41
N LEU A 4 17.77 -17.54 4.95
CA LEU A 4 17.03 -16.41 5.48
C LEU A 4 16.55 -16.75 6.89
N THR A 5 17.30 -16.28 7.89
CA THR A 5 17.03 -16.61 9.29
C THR A 5 15.66 -16.09 9.71
N THR A 6 14.97 -16.84 10.57
CA THR A 6 13.69 -16.44 11.15
C THR A 6 13.76 -15.04 11.79
N LYS A 7 14.91 -14.69 12.37
CA LYS A 7 15.19 -13.35 12.93
C LYS A 7 15.09 -12.24 11.88
N ARG A 8 15.64 -12.45 10.67
CA ARG A 8 15.57 -11.46 9.57
C ARG A 8 14.14 -11.27 9.08
N ARG A 9 13.33 -12.34 9.02
CA ARG A 9 11.91 -12.26 8.65
C ARG A 9 11.11 -11.43 9.66
N TRP A 10 11.32 -11.67 10.95
CA TRP A 10 10.70 -10.87 12.01
C TRP A 10 11.10 -9.40 11.97
N LEU A 11 12.37 -9.09 11.66
CA LEU A 11 12.82 -7.71 11.47
C LEU A 11 12.07 -7.03 10.32
N LEU A 12 11.89 -7.70 9.18
CA LEU A 12 11.13 -7.14 8.05
C LEU A 12 9.65 -6.93 8.40
N ILE A 13 9.03 -7.86 9.11
CA ILE A 13 7.64 -7.69 9.59
C ILE A 13 7.54 -6.50 10.55
N GLY A 14 8.50 -6.35 11.47
CA GLY A 14 8.57 -5.20 12.37
C GLY A 14 8.77 -3.87 11.64
N LEU A 15 9.63 -3.85 10.62
CA LEU A 15 9.82 -2.68 9.74
C LEU A 15 8.51 -2.29 9.05
N LEU A 16 7.78 -3.27 8.49
CA LEU A 16 6.49 -3.02 7.83
C LEU A 16 5.46 -2.44 8.80
N LEU A 17 5.45 -2.91 10.05
CA LEU A 17 4.54 -2.39 11.09
C LEU A 17 4.84 -0.92 11.42
N ILE A 18 6.12 -0.59 11.62
CA ILE A 18 6.55 0.78 11.90
C ILE A 18 6.20 1.68 10.72
N GLU A 19 6.44 1.23 9.49
CA GLU A 19 6.09 1.94 8.28
C GLU A 19 4.59 2.22 8.20
N ALA A 20 3.75 1.22 8.49
CA ALA A 20 2.30 1.36 8.51
C ALA A 20 1.84 2.40 9.55
N MET A 21 2.45 2.42 10.74
CA MET A 21 2.14 3.42 11.77
C MET A 21 2.51 4.83 11.33
N ILE A 22 3.70 5.01 10.73
CA ILE A 22 4.14 6.31 10.21
C ILE A 22 3.21 6.79 9.10
N MET A 23 2.91 5.92 8.12
CA MET A 23 2.02 6.25 7.02
C MET A 23 0.62 6.62 7.52
N PHE A 24 0.08 5.87 8.48
CA PHE A 24 -1.24 6.18 9.03
C PHE A 24 -1.28 7.55 9.73
N TRP A 25 -0.17 8.00 10.28
CA TRP A 25 -0.07 9.30 10.94
C TRP A 25 0.16 10.46 9.97
N VAL A 26 1.01 10.27 8.95
CA VAL A 26 1.40 11.30 7.98
C VAL A 26 0.32 11.52 6.90
N VAL A 27 -0.42 10.48 6.51
CA VAL A 27 -1.44 10.60 5.47
C VAL A 27 -2.57 11.53 5.92
N PRO A 28 -2.87 12.59 5.14
CA PRO A 28 -3.94 13.53 5.45
C PRO A 28 -5.28 12.81 5.65
N LYS A 29 -6.11 13.35 6.54
CA LYS A 29 -7.45 12.81 6.82
C LYS A 29 -8.46 13.34 5.81
N ALA A 30 -9.65 12.74 5.81
CA ALA A 30 -10.72 13.05 4.87
C ALA A 30 -11.13 14.53 4.83
N ASN A 31 -10.92 15.28 5.92
CA ASN A 31 -11.24 16.71 6.02
C ASN A 31 -10.09 17.66 5.68
N ALA A 32 -8.96 17.15 5.16
CA ALA A 32 -7.88 18.01 4.72
C ALA A 32 -8.31 18.91 3.56
N ASP A 33 -7.58 20.01 3.35
CA ASP A 33 -7.82 20.91 2.23
C ASP A 33 -7.45 20.24 0.90
N GLU A 34 -8.13 20.63 -0.19
CA GLU A 34 -7.92 20.02 -1.52
C GLU A 34 -6.47 20.14 -2.01
N ILE A 35 -5.84 21.29 -1.76
CA ILE A 35 -4.44 21.54 -2.10
C ILE A 35 -3.54 20.61 -1.31
N GLU A 36 -3.76 20.49 0.01
CA GLU A 36 -2.96 19.62 0.89
C GLU A 36 -3.07 18.15 0.47
N MET A 37 -4.30 17.68 0.23
CA MET A 37 -4.57 16.30 -0.17
C MET A 37 -3.90 15.97 -1.50
N SER A 38 -4.09 16.81 -2.52
CA SER A 38 -3.58 16.58 -3.87
C SER A 38 -2.04 16.61 -3.92
N ILE A 39 -1.43 17.59 -3.27
CA ILE A 39 0.04 17.71 -3.19
C ILE A 39 0.62 16.52 -2.41
N SER A 40 0.05 16.20 -1.25
CA SER A 40 0.52 15.11 -0.41
C SER A 40 0.43 13.76 -1.11
N LEU A 41 -0.68 13.48 -1.82
CA LEU A 41 -0.85 12.26 -2.61
C LEU A 41 0.21 12.17 -3.71
N THR A 42 0.38 13.23 -4.49
CA THR A 42 1.28 13.26 -5.64
C THR A 42 2.74 13.08 -5.22
N ILE A 43 3.18 13.81 -4.19
CA ILE A 43 4.54 13.73 -3.67
C ILE A 43 4.79 12.34 -3.08
N SER A 44 3.86 11.86 -2.25
CA SER A 44 4.04 10.60 -1.54
C SER A 44 4.06 9.40 -2.49
N LEU A 45 3.17 9.38 -3.49
CA LEU A 45 3.15 8.38 -4.56
C LEU A 45 4.46 8.37 -5.36
N SER A 46 4.91 9.56 -5.77
CA SER A 46 6.14 9.73 -6.54
C SER A 46 7.35 9.23 -5.75
N LEU A 47 7.44 9.59 -4.48
CA LEU A 47 8.53 9.18 -3.60
C LEU A 47 8.53 7.67 -3.36
N ALA A 48 7.36 7.07 -3.08
CA ALA A 48 7.24 5.63 -2.87
C ALA A 48 7.68 4.84 -4.11
N LEU A 49 7.26 5.25 -5.30
CA LEU A 49 7.68 4.62 -6.56
C LEU A 49 9.18 4.82 -6.85
N MET A 50 9.72 6.01 -6.62
CA MET A 50 11.15 6.26 -6.81
C MET A 50 12.01 5.41 -5.87
N ILE A 51 11.68 5.37 -4.58
CA ILE A 51 12.40 4.55 -3.59
C ILE A 51 12.33 3.07 -4.01
N SER A 52 11.14 2.59 -4.38
CA SER A 52 10.94 1.21 -4.82
C SER A 52 11.81 0.87 -6.02
N LEU A 53 11.86 1.74 -7.03
CA LEU A 53 12.68 1.57 -8.22
C LEU A 53 14.17 1.53 -7.88
N VAL A 54 14.64 2.49 -7.08
CA VAL A 54 16.06 2.60 -6.68
C VAL A 54 16.50 1.37 -5.90
N VAL A 55 15.70 0.91 -4.94
CA VAL A 55 16.03 -0.28 -4.14
C VAL A 55 15.99 -1.54 -5.01
N LEU A 56 14.99 -1.71 -5.87
CA LEU A 56 14.91 -2.86 -6.79
C LEU A 56 16.12 -2.92 -7.74
N ILE A 57 16.54 -1.79 -8.32
CA ILE A 57 17.70 -1.73 -9.21
C ILE A 57 18.98 -2.06 -8.45
N LYS A 58 19.18 -1.47 -7.27
CA LYS A 58 20.40 -1.66 -6.46
C LYS A 58 20.54 -3.09 -5.97
N TRP A 59 19.44 -3.71 -5.56
CA TRP A 59 19.45 -5.06 -4.97
C TRP A 59 19.60 -6.16 -6.03
N ASN A 60 18.95 -6.01 -7.19
CA ASN A 60 18.94 -7.03 -8.23
C ASN A 60 20.08 -6.90 -9.27
N GLN A 61 21.17 -6.17 -8.96
CA GLN A 61 22.42 -5.98 -9.75
C GLN A 61 22.31 -6.40 -11.24
N CYS A 62 21.60 -5.59 -12.04
CA CYS A 62 21.39 -5.75 -13.49
C CYS A 62 20.54 -6.93 -14.00
N ASN A 63 19.87 -7.73 -13.15
CA ASN A 63 18.86 -8.70 -13.60
C ASN A 63 17.52 -8.01 -13.96
N ARG A 64 17.51 -7.32 -15.10
CA ARG A 64 16.34 -6.56 -15.61
C ARG A 64 15.07 -7.43 -15.73
N LYS A 65 15.22 -8.73 -16.00
CA LYS A 65 14.11 -9.68 -16.16
C LYS A 65 13.32 -9.88 -14.85
N THR A 66 13.94 -9.62 -13.69
CA THR A 66 13.28 -9.68 -12.38
C THR A 66 12.79 -8.31 -11.92
N VAL A 67 13.56 -7.25 -12.19
CA VAL A 67 13.21 -5.87 -11.75
C VAL A 67 11.93 -5.36 -12.40
N ILE A 68 11.79 -5.55 -13.72
CA ILE A 68 10.65 -5.04 -14.48
C ILE A 68 9.30 -5.59 -13.96
N PRO A 69 9.08 -6.91 -13.85
CA PRO A 69 7.79 -7.43 -13.37
C PRO A 69 7.50 -7.00 -11.93
N ALA A 70 8.50 -7.00 -11.04
CA ALA A 70 8.33 -6.53 -9.66
C ALA A 70 7.91 -5.05 -9.61
N PHE A 71 8.55 -4.20 -10.42
CA PHE A 71 8.19 -2.78 -10.49
C PHE A 71 6.82 -2.54 -11.13
N ILE A 72 6.45 -3.31 -12.15
CA ILE A 72 5.10 -3.25 -12.75
C ILE A 72 4.04 -3.58 -11.69
N VAL A 73 4.27 -4.61 -10.87
CA VAL A 73 3.37 -4.94 -9.76
C VAL A 73 3.30 -3.78 -8.76
N CYS A 74 4.43 -3.15 -8.42
CA CYS A 74 4.45 -1.96 -7.55
C CYS A 74 3.57 -0.83 -8.11
N VAL A 75 3.66 -0.54 -9.41
CA VAL A 75 2.82 0.47 -10.06
C VAL A 75 1.35 0.05 -10.08
N ALA A 76 1.06 -1.20 -10.42
CA ALA A 76 -0.31 -1.72 -10.53
C ALA A 76 -1.07 -1.69 -9.20
N ILE A 77 -0.38 -1.80 -8.07
CA ILE A 77 -0.98 -1.71 -6.74
C ILE A 77 -1.73 -0.39 -6.53
N TYR A 78 -1.21 0.71 -7.09
CA TYR A 78 -1.80 2.04 -6.98
C TYR A 78 -3.08 2.23 -7.78
N LEU A 79 -3.45 1.25 -8.63
CA LEU A 79 -4.77 1.22 -9.25
C LEU A 79 -5.90 1.19 -8.22
N GLN A 80 -5.65 0.77 -6.97
CA GLN A 80 -6.62 0.88 -5.88
C GLN A 80 -7.00 2.34 -5.60
N ILE A 81 -6.04 3.27 -5.64
CA ILE A 81 -6.30 4.70 -5.41
C ILE A 81 -7.15 5.24 -6.56
N LEU A 82 -6.82 4.86 -7.79
CA LEU A 82 -7.59 5.24 -8.98
C LEU A 82 -9.02 4.66 -8.95
N TYR A 83 -9.16 3.39 -8.54
CA TYR A 83 -10.46 2.76 -8.37
C TYR A 83 -11.30 3.53 -7.34
N CYS A 84 -10.73 3.82 -6.17
CA CYS A 84 -11.37 4.62 -5.14
C CYS A 84 -11.75 6.03 -5.61
N SER A 85 -10.91 6.67 -6.42
CA SER A 85 -11.17 8.02 -6.91
C SER A 85 -12.25 8.08 -7.98
N VAL A 86 -12.39 7.05 -8.82
CA VAL A 86 -13.44 6.98 -9.85
C VAL A 86 -14.79 6.60 -9.24
N PHE A 87 -14.79 5.65 -8.31
CA PHE A 87 -16.01 5.08 -7.75
C PHE A 87 -16.44 5.70 -6.42
N TYR A 88 -15.79 6.77 -5.94
CA TYR A 88 -16.02 7.35 -4.61
C TYR A 88 -17.50 7.59 -4.29
N LYS A 89 -18.34 7.92 -5.29
CA LYS A 89 -19.79 8.14 -5.14
C LYS A 89 -20.58 6.93 -4.63
N TRP A 90 -19.98 5.75 -4.60
CA TRP A 90 -20.55 4.53 -4.03
C TRP A 90 -20.16 4.35 -2.55
N GLY A 91 -19.37 5.26 -1.99
CA GLY A 91 -19.12 5.38 -0.56
C GLY A 91 -18.56 4.10 0.06
N VAL A 92 -19.15 3.67 1.17
CA VAL A 92 -18.71 2.50 1.94
C VAL A 92 -18.62 1.22 1.10
N TYR A 93 -19.46 1.06 0.07
CA TYR A 93 -19.40 -0.12 -0.81
C TYR A 93 -18.03 -0.27 -1.49
N VAL A 94 -17.40 0.83 -1.91
CA VAL A 94 -16.05 0.80 -2.51
C VAL A 94 -15.03 0.34 -1.47
N CYS A 95 -15.09 0.88 -0.25
CA CYS A 95 -14.20 0.49 0.84
C CYS A 95 -14.30 -1.02 1.15
N MET A 96 -15.52 -1.58 1.11
CA MET A 96 -15.75 -3.00 1.35
C MET A 96 -15.20 -3.92 0.26
N THR A 97 -14.96 -3.40 -0.96
CA THR A 97 -14.34 -4.17 -2.05
C THR A 97 -12.82 -4.10 -2.06
N LEU A 98 -12.20 -3.12 -1.40
CA LEU A 98 -10.73 -2.98 -1.31
C LEU A 98 -10.01 -4.22 -0.76
N PRO A 99 -10.53 -4.95 0.24
CA PRO A 99 -9.93 -6.21 0.69
C PRO A 99 -9.74 -7.23 -0.44
N ILE A 100 -10.63 -7.27 -1.44
CA ILE A 100 -10.51 -8.16 -2.59
C ILE A 100 -9.30 -7.74 -3.45
N PHE A 101 -9.14 -6.44 -3.70
CA PHE A 101 -7.96 -5.91 -4.40
C PHE A 101 -6.67 -6.22 -3.63
N GLN A 102 -6.68 -6.07 -2.30
CA GLN A 102 -5.51 -6.35 -1.45
C GLN A 102 -5.09 -7.83 -1.51
N LEU A 103 -6.05 -8.76 -1.58
CA LEU A 103 -5.76 -10.18 -1.76
C LEU A 103 -5.20 -10.49 -3.15
N ILE A 104 -5.79 -9.94 -4.21
CA ILE A 104 -5.35 -10.15 -5.61
C ILE A 104 -3.94 -9.58 -5.80
N LEU A 105 -3.72 -8.35 -5.35
CA LEU A 105 -2.43 -7.67 -5.46
C LEU A 105 -1.38 -8.30 -4.55
N GLY A 106 -1.76 -8.72 -3.33
CA GLY A 106 -0.90 -9.50 -2.44
C GLY A 106 -0.42 -10.79 -3.12
N TYR A 107 -1.33 -11.53 -3.76
CA TYR A 107 -0.96 -12.71 -4.53
C TYR A 107 -0.02 -12.38 -5.70
N ALA A 108 -0.28 -11.29 -6.43
CA ALA A 108 0.61 -10.85 -7.51
C ALA A 108 2.02 -10.52 -6.99
N ILE A 109 2.13 -9.81 -5.87
CA ILE A 109 3.43 -9.54 -5.22
C ILE A 109 4.13 -10.86 -4.90
N PHE A 110 3.45 -11.79 -4.23
CA PHE A 110 4.04 -13.08 -3.87
C PHE A 110 4.54 -13.85 -5.09
N ARG A 111 3.76 -13.86 -6.18
CA ARG A 111 4.07 -14.61 -7.40
C ARG A 111 5.26 -14.02 -8.18
N TYR A 112 5.40 -12.70 -8.20
CA TYR A 112 6.43 -12.02 -8.99
C TYR A 112 7.67 -11.61 -8.19
N SER A 113 7.68 -11.86 -6.88
CA SER A 113 8.83 -11.60 -6.02
C SER A 113 9.76 -12.82 -5.98
N ASN A 114 10.94 -12.67 -6.59
CA ASN A 114 11.97 -13.72 -6.59
C ASN A 114 12.86 -13.70 -5.34
N ASP A 115 12.81 -12.63 -4.54
CA ASP A 115 13.60 -12.47 -3.34
C ASP A 115 12.84 -11.70 -2.26
N ILE A 116 13.32 -11.80 -1.02
CA ILE A 116 12.63 -11.22 0.15
C ILE A 116 12.55 -9.69 0.09
N ILE A 117 13.51 -9.02 -0.55
CA ILE A 117 13.53 -7.56 -0.62
C ILE A 117 12.50 -7.09 -1.65
N SER A 118 12.44 -7.73 -2.82
CA SER A 118 11.36 -7.46 -3.79
C SER A 118 9.97 -7.70 -3.19
N LEU A 119 9.81 -8.79 -2.41
CA LEU A 119 8.56 -9.06 -1.68
C LEU A 119 8.25 -7.94 -0.68
N PHE A 120 9.23 -7.54 0.13
CA PHE A 120 9.07 -6.49 1.13
C PHE A 120 8.68 -5.15 0.49
N ILE A 121 9.32 -4.77 -0.61
CA ILE A 121 8.98 -3.56 -1.38
C ILE A 121 7.53 -3.63 -1.88
N GLY A 122 7.12 -4.76 -2.44
CA GLY A 122 5.73 -4.96 -2.87
C GLY A 122 4.74 -4.82 -1.72
N CYS A 123 5.03 -5.43 -0.56
CA CYS A 123 4.22 -5.30 0.65
C CYS A 123 4.12 -3.86 1.16
N SER A 124 5.23 -3.11 1.16
CA SER A 124 5.28 -1.69 1.53
C SER A 124 4.41 -0.83 0.61
N ASN A 125 4.52 -1.01 -0.72
CA ASN A 125 3.66 -0.30 -1.68
C ASN A 125 2.18 -0.67 -1.51
N LEU A 126 1.87 -1.94 -1.22
CA LEU A 126 0.50 -2.37 -0.95
C LEU A 126 -0.07 -1.72 0.30
N MET A 127 0.74 -1.62 1.36
CA MET A 127 0.36 -0.97 2.61
C MET A 127 0.05 0.51 2.37
N PHE A 128 0.98 1.20 1.71
CA PHE A 128 0.83 2.61 1.36
C PHE A 128 -0.44 2.82 0.53
N SER A 129 -0.63 2.01 -0.51
CA SER A 129 -1.79 2.15 -1.39
C SER A 129 -3.11 1.86 -0.67
N ALA A 130 -3.16 0.92 0.27
CA ALA A 130 -4.36 0.62 1.03
C ALA A 130 -4.76 1.78 1.95
N ILE A 131 -3.80 2.41 2.61
CA ILE A 131 -4.04 3.58 3.47
C ILE A 131 -4.52 4.75 2.63
N TRP A 132 -3.81 5.07 1.55
CA TRP A 132 -4.14 6.20 0.67
C TRP A 132 -5.48 6.02 -0.05
N ALA A 133 -5.78 4.82 -0.56
CA ALA A 133 -7.04 4.57 -1.26
C ALA A 133 -8.25 4.88 -0.37
N ASN A 134 -8.23 4.44 0.89
CA ASN A 134 -9.30 4.72 1.84
C ASN A 134 -9.38 6.19 2.25
N GLN A 135 -8.25 6.84 2.55
CA GLN A 135 -8.24 8.25 2.98
C GLN A 135 -8.64 9.19 1.84
N TYR A 136 -8.12 8.96 0.62
CA TYR A 136 -8.45 9.76 -0.55
C TYR A 136 -9.91 9.60 -0.97
N GLN A 137 -10.45 8.37 -0.88
CA GLN A 137 -11.88 8.15 -1.10
C GLN A 137 -12.73 8.89 -0.06
N GLY A 138 -12.35 8.79 1.22
CA GLY A 138 -13.00 9.50 2.31
C GLY A 138 -13.03 11.00 2.07
N PHE A 139 -11.91 11.57 1.62
CA PHE A 139 -11.80 12.98 1.24
C PHE A 139 -12.74 13.37 0.10
N LEU A 140 -12.78 12.58 -0.98
CA LEU A 140 -13.67 12.85 -2.10
C LEU A 140 -15.15 12.75 -1.70
N TRP A 141 -15.51 11.81 -0.84
CA TRP A 141 -16.84 11.73 -0.26
C TRP A 141 -17.12 12.94 0.64
N PHE A 142 -16.15 13.34 1.47
CA PHE A 142 -16.32 14.41 2.44
C PHE A 142 -16.67 15.74 1.76
N ASN A 143 -15.93 16.08 0.70
CA ASN A 143 -16.10 17.34 -0.01
C ASN A 143 -17.28 17.36 -0.99
N ASN A 144 -17.72 16.21 -1.50
CA ASN A 144 -18.75 16.15 -2.55
C ASN A 144 -20.10 15.59 -2.10
N LYS A 145 -20.17 14.94 -0.93
CA LYS A 145 -21.37 14.26 -0.44
C LYS A 145 -21.71 14.53 1.01
N SER A 146 -20.73 14.55 1.92
CA SER A 146 -21.00 14.62 3.35
C SER A 146 -19.88 15.30 4.12
N SER A 147 -20.10 16.50 4.66
CA SER A 147 -19.06 17.26 5.37
C SER A 147 -19.11 17.06 6.89
N ASP A 148 -19.28 15.81 7.33
CA ASP A 148 -19.50 15.43 8.73
C ASP A 148 -18.37 14.60 9.35
N LEU A 149 -18.29 14.63 10.68
CA LEU A 149 -17.27 13.90 11.44
C LEU A 149 -17.35 12.38 11.26
N GLU A 150 -18.56 11.84 11.00
CA GLU A 150 -18.75 10.41 10.77
C GLU A 150 -17.99 9.95 9.52
N THR A 151 -18.03 10.73 8.43
CA THR A 151 -17.27 10.42 7.21
C THR A 151 -15.76 10.31 7.49
N ILE A 152 -15.22 11.21 8.31
CA ILE A 152 -13.78 11.21 8.67
C ILE A 152 -13.44 9.95 9.49
N ALA A 153 -14.30 9.61 10.45
CA ALA A 153 -14.13 8.43 11.29
C ALA A 153 -14.23 7.15 10.47
N VAL A 154 -15.23 7.02 9.59
CA VAL A 154 -15.43 5.86 8.71
C VAL A 154 -14.25 5.69 7.77
N ALA A 155 -13.80 6.75 7.09
CA ALA A 155 -12.63 6.68 6.20
C ALA A 155 -11.37 6.23 6.94
N SER A 156 -11.16 6.73 8.16
CA SER A 156 -10.01 6.35 9.00
C SER A 156 -10.08 4.90 9.49
N LEU A 157 -11.27 4.43 9.86
CA LEU A 157 -11.51 3.03 10.23
C LEU A 157 -11.29 2.09 9.04
N CYS A 158 -11.77 2.45 7.85
CA CYS A 158 -11.54 1.67 6.64
C CYS A 158 -10.04 1.63 6.26
N ALA A 159 -9.33 2.76 6.40
CA ALA A 159 -7.87 2.80 6.19
C ALA A 159 -7.12 1.91 7.18
N PHE A 160 -7.53 1.91 8.46
CA PHE A 160 -6.94 1.05 9.48
C PHE A 160 -7.22 -0.43 9.20
N GLY A 161 -8.47 -0.77 8.86
CA GLY A 161 -8.86 -2.13 8.49
C GLY A 161 -8.07 -2.64 7.28
N GLY A 162 -7.92 -1.80 6.24
CA GLY A 162 -7.09 -2.10 5.07
C GLY A 162 -5.62 -2.34 5.44
N ALA A 163 -5.05 -1.49 6.30
CA ALA A 163 -3.68 -1.66 6.77
C ALA A 163 -3.49 -2.99 7.54
N VAL A 164 -4.43 -3.35 8.41
CA VAL A 164 -4.40 -4.63 9.15
C VAL A 164 -4.45 -5.83 8.21
N ILE A 165 -5.32 -5.80 7.21
CA ILE A 165 -5.45 -6.88 6.21
C ILE A 165 -4.14 -7.02 5.43
N VAL A 166 -3.61 -5.91 4.91
CA VAL A 166 -2.34 -5.92 4.17
C VAL A 166 -1.19 -6.39 5.05
N PHE A 167 -1.14 -5.97 6.32
CA PHE A 167 -0.12 -6.40 7.27
C PHE A 167 -0.15 -7.91 7.46
N ALA A 168 -1.35 -8.47 7.69
CA ALA A 168 -1.52 -9.91 7.88
C ALA A 168 -1.09 -10.72 6.66
N ILE A 169 -1.52 -10.30 5.46
CA ILE A 169 -1.13 -10.95 4.20
C ILE A 169 0.39 -10.87 4.01
N SER A 170 0.97 -9.69 4.22
CA SER A 170 2.42 -9.44 4.10
C SER A 170 3.24 -10.29 5.06
N ALA A 171 2.83 -10.39 6.32
CA ALA A 171 3.49 -11.22 7.32
C ALA A 171 3.47 -12.70 6.92
N ILE A 172 2.33 -13.21 6.44
CA ILE A 172 2.20 -14.59 5.94
C ILE A 172 3.15 -14.82 4.75
N MET A 173 3.17 -13.90 3.78
CA MET A 173 4.03 -14.00 2.60
C MET A 173 5.51 -14.00 2.98
N ILE A 174 5.94 -13.08 3.86
CA ILE A 174 7.33 -12.99 4.35
C ILE A 174 7.74 -14.25 5.10
N MET A 175 6.83 -14.86 5.87
CA MET A 175 7.10 -16.11 6.59
C MET A 175 7.08 -17.35 5.69
N LYS A 176 6.32 -17.34 4.59
CA LYS A 176 6.20 -18.48 3.66
C LYS A 176 7.15 -18.45 2.48
N LEU A 177 7.77 -17.31 2.17
CA LEU A 177 8.71 -17.23 1.05
C LEU A 177 9.86 -18.20 1.26
N ASN A 178 10.01 -19.18 0.38
CA ASN A 178 11.19 -20.03 0.30
C ASN A 178 12.03 -19.54 -0.88
N PRO A 179 13.27 -19.06 -0.63
CA PRO A 179 14.16 -18.60 -1.67
C PRO A 179 14.63 -19.73 -2.59
#